data_AF-A0A0J1GH41-F1
#
_entry.id   AF-A0A0J1GH41-F1
#
_cell.length_a   1.000
_cell.length_b   1.000
_cell.length_c   1.000
_cell.angle_alpha   90.00
_cell.angle_beta   90.00
_cell.angle_gamma   90.00
#
_symmetry.space_group_name_H-M   'P 1'
#
loop_
_entity.id
_entity.type
_entity.pdbx_description
1 polymer ?
#
loop_
_entity_poly.entity_id
_entity_poly.type
_entity_poly.pdbx_seq_one_letter_code
_entity_poly.pdbx_strand_id
1 'polypeptide(L)'
;MRLSPMTIRSGIESQISLQWPLENNKAIYNSKHFSHDSNLAEKAGVYLPQYFGDFAVSDYDAKKKQFFMLFYNMAEAQTCDRDYFIQRVKLTKTAFDINGKVIKKDKQYLVEIMKTHDGKMKRGDRHIKRYSLNGAYTRHLSAQLEIGCGEIPELTPTQAWPFSPSKLYKLAQDYSSQRGLYDQIDFTFSYAYSYSFMFSKDGNHSVTWPEFVNNAM
;
A
#
# COMPACT_ATOMS: atom_id res chain seq x y z
N MET A 1 5.69 14.86 9.75
CA MET A 1 5.20 14.20 8.52
C MET A 1 3.70 14.02 8.61
N ARG A 2 2.97 14.19 7.51
CA ARG A 2 1.52 13.98 7.45
C ARG A 2 1.20 12.92 6.41
N LEU A 3 0.33 11.99 6.80
CA LEU A 3 -0.34 11.07 5.89
C LEU A 3 -1.79 11.50 5.72
N SER A 4 -2.25 11.52 4.47
CA SER A 4 -3.65 11.77 4.14
C SER A 4 -4.18 10.66 3.24
N PRO A 5 -5.39 10.13 3.48
CA PRO A 5 -6.01 9.20 2.56
C PRO A 5 -6.38 9.92 1.26
N MET A 6 -6.50 9.16 0.17
CA MET A 6 -7.10 9.64 -1.07
C MET A 6 -8.33 8.82 -1.38
N THR A 7 -9.33 9.44 -2.02
CA THR A 7 -10.43 8.66 -2.58
C THR A 7 -9.89 7.69 -3.64
N ILE A 8 -10.54 6.56 -3.85
CA ILE A 8 -10.13 5.56 -4.85
C ILE A 8 -9.95 6.21 -6.23
N ARG A 9 -10.87 7.11 -6.62
CA ARG A 9 -10.74 7.87 -7.87
C ARG A 9 -9.45 8.68 -7.90
N SER A 10 -9.24 9.53 -6.89
CA SER A 10 -8.06 10.41 -6.79
C SER A 10 -6.75 9.62 -6.81
N GLY A 11 -6.73 8.49 -6.11
CA GLY A 11 -5.62 7.56 -6.09
C GLY A 11 -5.29 7.02 -7.48
N ILE A 12 -6.29 6.51 -8.22
CA ILE A 12 -6.11 6.00 -9.58
C ILE A 12 -5.66 7.10 -10.53
N GLU A 13 -6.28 8.28 -10.49
CA GLU A 13 -5.91 9.39 -11.37
C GLU A 13 -4.45 9.83 -11.15
N SER A 14 -3.98 9.84 -9.91
CA SER A 14 -2.57 10.12 -9.59
C SER A 14 -1.59 9.11 -10.19
N GLN A 15 -2.03 7.89 -10.53
CA GLN A 15 -1.19 6.90 -11.22
C GLN A 15 -1.11 7.14 -12.73
N ILE A 16 -2.13 7.81 -13.29
CA ILE A 16 -2.28 8.02 -14.74
C ILE A 16 -1.50 9.25 -15.19
N SER A 17 -1.65 10.37 -14.47
CA SER A 17 -1.10 11.68 -14.87
C SER A 17 -0.21 12.27 -13.80
N LEU A 18 0.81 13.03 -14.22
CA LEU A 18 1.59 13.90 -13.33
C LEU A 18 0.83 15.18 -12.96
N GLN A 19 -0.19 15.55 -13.75
CA GLN A 19 -1.06 16.71 -13.55
C GLN A 19 -2.45 16.19 -13.13
N TRP A 20 -2.55 15.68 -11.90
CA TRP A 20 -3.82 15.27 -11.28
C TRP A 20 -4.43 16.46 -10.51
N PRO A 21 -5.75 16.72 -10.61
CA PRO A 21 -6.83 15.96 -11.26
C PRO A 21 -6.82 15.99 -12.80
N LEU A 22 -7.39 14.93 -13.42
CA LEU A 22 -7.48 14.82 -14.88
C LEU A 22 -8.48 15.83 -15.46
N GLU A 23 -8.14 16.45 -16.59
CA GLU A 23 -9.07 17.31 -17.33
C GLU A 23 -10.25 16.51 -17.93
N ASN A 24 -9.97 15.33 -18.50
CA ASN A 24 -10.99 14.43 -19.04
C ASN A 24 -11.25 13.26 -18.09
N ASN A 25 -12.33 13.39 -17.31
CA ASN A 25 -12.78 12.40 -16.33
C ASN A 25 -13.09 11.00 -16.90
N LYS A 26 -13.32 10.85 -18.21
CA LYS A 26 -13.54 9.53 -18.84
C LYS A 26 -12.23 8.81 -19.15
N ALA A 27 -11.10 9.52 -19.20
CA ALA A 27 -9.80 8.93 -19.52
C ALA A 27 -9.36 7.87 -18.50
N ILE A 28 -9.87 7.95 -17.26
CA ILE A 28 -9.60 6.95 -16.21
C ILE A 28 -9.96 5.53 -16.66
N TYR A 29 -11.13 5.34 -17.28
CA TYR A 29 -11.65 4.02 -17.66
C TYR A 29 -10.81 3.34 -18.76
N ASN A 30 -10.12 4.14 -19.56
CA ASN A 30 -9.26 3.66 -20.65
C ASN A 30 -7.81 3.46 -20.22
N SER A 31 -7.48 3.77 -18.95
CA SER A 31 -6.10 3.68 -18.48
C SER A 31 -5.72 2.24 -18.10
N LYS A 32 -4.46 1.86 -18.39
CA LYS A 32 -3.91 0.56 -17.99
C LYS A 32 -3.96 0.35 -16.48
N HIS A 33 -3.81 1.42 -15.70
CA HIS A 33 -3.89 1.36 -14.23
C HIS A 33 -5.30 1.00 -13.76
N PHE A 34 -6.32 1.67 -14.26
CA PHE A 34 -7.71 1.35 -13.94
C PHE A 34 -8.09 -0.07 -14.39
N SER A 35 -7.76 -0.46 -15.62
CA SER A 35 -8.05 -1.80 -16.11
C SER A 35 -7.38 -2.88 -15.25
N HIS A 36 -6.12 -2.65 -14.83
CA HIS A 36 -5.42 -3.57 -13.95
C HIS A 36 -6.11 -3.70 -12.58
N ASP A 37 -6.40 -2.59 -11.91
CA ASP A 37 -6.97 -2.59 -10.56
C ASP A 37 -8.42 -3.12 -10.57
N SER A 38 -9.22 -2.79 -11.60
CA SER A 38 -10.58 -3.31 -11.78
C SER A 38 -10.60 -4.82 -12.01
N ASN A 39 -9.72 -5.34 -12.88
CA ASN A 39 -9.61 -6.78 -13.11
C ASN A 39 -9.21 -7.57 -11.85
N LEU A 40 -8.50 -6.93 -10.92
CA LEU A 40 -8.16 -7.53 -9.63
C LEU A 40 -9.34 -7.48 -8.66
N ALA A 41 -10.08 -6.36 -8.63
CA ALA A 41 -11.27 -6.17 -7.81
C ALA A 41 -12.41 -7.14 -8.19
N GLU A 42 -12.67 -7.32 -9.48
CA GLU A 42 -13.73 -8.20 -10.00
C GLU A 42 -13.54 -9.68 -9.60
N LYS A 43 -12.29 -10.11 -9.39
CA LYS A 43 -11.98 -11.46 -8.89
C LYS A 43 -12.47 -11.69 -7.47
N ALA A 44 -12.71 -10.62 -6.71
CA ALA A 44 -13.32 -10.64 -5.40
C ALA A 44 -14.78 -10.12 -5.41
N GLY A 45 -15.40 -9.96 -6.58
CA GLY A 45 -16.78 -9.49 -6.70
C GLY A 45 -16.96 -7.97 -6.58
N VAL A 46 -15.86 -7.21 -6.54
CA VAL A 46 -15.89 -5.75 -6.37
C VAL A 46 -15.95 -5.05 -7.72
N TYR A 47 -16.98 -4.24 -7.94
CA TYR A 47 -17.05 -3.31 -9.06
C TYR A 47 -16.49 -1.94 -8.65
N LEU A 48 -15.21 -1.73 -8.97
CA LEU A 48 -14.43 -0.59 -8.46
C LEU A 48 -15.05 0.81 -8.69
N PRO A 49 -15.74 1.11 -9.81
CA PRO A 49 -16.36 2.41 -10.03
C PRO A 49 -17.43 2.83 -9.01
N GLN A 50 -18.09 1.89 -8.33
CA GLN A 50 -19.03 2.22 -7.25
C GLN A 50 -18.34 2.83 -6.03
N TYR A 51 -17.06 2.52 -5.83
CA TYR A 51 -16.27 2.94 -4.68
C TYR A 51 -15.37 4.16 -4.97
N PHE A 52 -15.56 4.83 -6.11
CA PHE A 52 -14.71 5.95 -6.53
C PHE A 52 -14.70 7.13 -5.54
N GLY A 53 -15.81 7.33 -4.81
CA GLY A 53 -15.92 8.35 -3.76
C GLY A 53 -15.31 7.95 -2.42
N ASP A 54 -15.07 6.66 -2.22
CA ASP A 54 -14.64 6.11 -0.94
C ASP A 54 -13.11 6.19 -0.78
N PHE A 55 -12.62 6.16 0.45
CA PHE A 55 -11.19 6.20 0.76
C PHE A 55 -10.51 4.83 0.76
N ALA A 56 -11.30 3.77 0.85
CA ALA A 56 -10.84 2.40 0.84
C ALA A 56 -11.96 1.45 0.40
N VAL A 57 -11.59 0.29 -0.12
CA VAL A 57 -12.52 -0.79 -0.45
C VAL A 57 -11.89 -2.13 -0.17
N SER A 58 -12.67 -3.06 0.38
CA SER A 58 -12.28 -4.45 0.56
C SER A 58 -13.46 -5.37 0.39
N ASP A 59 -13.21 -6.58 -0.11
CA ASP A 59 -14.22 -7.64 -0.12
C ASP A 59 -13.56 -9.02 -0.21
N TYR A 60 -14.35 -10.06 0.01
CA TYR A 60 -13.97 -11.45 -0.11
C TYR A 60 -15.03 -12.27 -0.84
N ASP A 61 -14.68 -12.79 -2.01
CA ASP A 61 -15.51 -13.78 -2.72
C ASP A 61 -15.19 -15.18 -2.19
N ALA A 62 -16.07 -15.73 -1.34
CA ALA A 62 -15.91 -17.05 -0.73
C ALA A 62 -15.90 -18.19 -1.77
N LYS A 63 -16.66 -18.05 -2.86
CA LYS A 63 -16.74 -19.07 -3.93
C LYS A 63 -15.43 -19.12 -4.69
N LYS A 64 -14.88 -17.95 -5.05
CA LYS A 64 -13.58 -17.83 -5.74
C LYS A 64 -12.39 -17.91 -4.79
N LYS A 65 -12.62 -17.83 -3.48
CA LYS A 65 -11.62 -17.75 -2.40
C LYS A 65 -10.61 -16.63 -2.65
N GLN A 66 -11.09 -15.47 -3.07
CA GLN A 66 -10.25 -14.30 -3.37
C GLN A 66 -10.65 -13.13 -2.47
N PHE A 67 -9.70 -12.67 -1.67
CA PHE A 67 -9.78 -11.41 -0.94
C PHE A 67 -9.16 -10.31 -1.77
N PHE A 68 -9.78 -9.13 -1.74
CA PHE A 68 -9.29 -7.90 -2.34
C PHE A 68 -9.33 -6.76 -1.32
N MET A 69 -8.34 -5.89 -1.38
CA MET A 69 -8.29 -4.64 -0.63
C MET A 69 -7.54 -3.59 -1.43
N LEU A 70 -8.04 -2.37 -1.43
CA LEU A 70 -7.42 -1.21 -2.04
C LEU A 70 -7.66 0.03 -1.18
N PHE A 71 -6.59 0.78 -0.92
CA PHE A 71 -6.67 2.17 -0.50
C PHE A 71 -5.45 2.91 -1.05
N TYR A 72 -5.51 4.24 -1.01
CA TYR A 72 -4.41 5.11 -1.40
C TYR A 72 -4.13 6.12 -0.29
N ASN A 73 -2.87 6.51 -0.16
CA ASN A 73 -2.46 7.60 0.70
C ASN A 73 -1.40 8.48 0.05
N MET A 74 -1.27 9.69 0.56
CA MET A 74 -0.23 10.65 0.21
C MET A 74 0.54 11.03 1.44
N ALA A 75 1.86 11.11 1.30
CA ALA A 75 2.72 11.66 2.31
C ALA A 75 3.22 13.06 1.93
N GLU A 76 3.25 13.93 2.94
CA GLU A 76 3.86 15.25 2.86
C GLU A 76 4.67 15.57 4.14
N ALA A 77 5.81 16.21 3.96
CA ALA A 77 6.69 16.69 5.00
C ALA A 77 7.57 17.83 4.44
N GLN A 78 7.12 19.07 4.62
CA GLN A 78 7.86 20.28 4.20
C GLN A 78 9.22 20.42 4.88
N THR A 79 9.39 19.81 6.04
CA THR A 79 10.66 19.80 6.79
C THR A 79 11.65 18.75 6.28
N CYS A 80 11.28 17.90 5.32
CA CYS A 80 12.21 16.95 4.73
C CYS A 80 13.04 17.66 3.66
N ASP A 81 14.34 17.70 3.86
CA ASP A 81 15.32 18.30 2.96
C ASP A 81 15.78 17.33 1.85
N ARG A 82 15.10 16.20 1.69
CA ARG A 82 15.40 15.15 0.70
C ARG A 82 14.30 15.05 -0.35
N ASP A 83 14.69 14.82 -1.60
CA ASP A 83 13.83 14.57 -2.76
C ASP A 83 13.20 13.16 -2.77
N TYR A 84 13.18 12.50 -1.61
CA TYR A 84 12.54 11.21 -1.44
C TYR A 84 12.09 10.97 0.01
N PHE A 85 11.10 10.10 0.14
CA PHE A 85 10.76 9.43 1.40
C PHE A 85 11.18 7.97 1.34
N ILE A 86 11.43 7.39 2.51
CA ILE A 86 11.70 5.97 2.69
C ILE A 86 10.48 5.37 3.39
N GLN A 87 9.98 4.25 2.89
CA GLN A 87 8.95 3.44 3.56
C GLN A 87 9.53 2.07 3.86
N ARG A 88 9.43 1.64 5.11
CA ARG A 88 9.71 0.26 5.52
C ARG A 88 8.41 -0.44 5.88
N VAL A 89 8.29 -1.69 5.46
CA VAL A 89 7.09 -2.50 5.68
C VAL A 89 7.46 -3.83 6.31
N LYS A 90 6.82 -4.14 7.44
CA LYS A 90 6.83 -5.45 8.06
C LYS A 90 5.47 -6.10 7.86
N LEU A 91 5.45 -7.15 7.05
CA LEU A 91 4.26 -7.91 6.72
C LEU A 91 4.27 -9.23 7.49
N THR A 92 3.25 -9.45 8.32
CA THR A 92 3.02 -10.73 9.02
C THR A 92 1.84 -11.45 8.40
N LYS A 93 2.05 -12.69 7.96
CA LYS A 93 1.01 -13.57 7.38
C LYS A 93 0.83 -14.76 8.29
N THR A 94 -0.38 -14.97 8.79
CA THR A 94 -0.72 -16.12 9.63
C THR A 94 -1.85 -16.90 8.97
N ALA A 95 -1.69 -18.21 8.90
CA ALA A 95 -2.70 -19.15 8.43
C ALA A 95 -3.14 -20.04 9.59
N PHE A 96 -4.45 -20.30 9.66
CA PHE A 96 -5.08 -21.09 10.70
C PHE A 96 -5.87 -22.25 10.11
N ASP A 97 -5.94 -23.36 10.84
CA ASP A 97 -6.89 -24.44 10.56
C ASP A 97 -8.30 -24.12 11.09
N ILE A 98 -9.22 -25.07 10.92
CA ILE A 98 -10.63 -24.94 11.32
C ILE A 98 -10.83 -24.78 12.83
N ASN A 99 -9.87 -25.23 13.64
CA ASN A 99 -9.93 -25.12 15.10
C ASN A 99 -9.23 -23.85 15.60
N GLY A 100 -8.80 -22.95 14.69
CA GLY A 100 -8.08 -21.74 15.04
C GLY A 100 -6.61 -21.96 15.41
N LYS A 101 -6.04 -23.15 15.17
CA LYS A 101 -4.62 -23.41 15.42
C LYS A 101 -3.79 -22.82 14.28
N VAL A 102 -2.70 -22.13 14.64
CA VAL A 102 -1.73 -21.61 13.66
C VAL A 102 -1.04 -22.79 12.96
N ILE A 103 -1.19 -22.85 11.64
CA ILE A 103 -0.50 -23.84 10.79
C ILE A 103 0.69 -23.25 10.04
N LYS A 104 0.71 -21.92 9.83
CA LYS A 104 1.83 -21.23 9.21
C LYS A 104 1.89 -19.78 9.69
N LYS A 105 3.11 -19.28 9.92
CA LYS A 105 3.35 -17.87 10.21
C LYS A 105 4.62 -17.40 9.50
N ASP A 106 4.46 -16.49 8.55
CA ASP A 106 5.55 -15.88 7.80
C ASP A 106 5.69 -14.40 8.19
N LYS A 107 6.93 -13.91 8.28
CA LYS A 107 7.25 -12.49 8.40
C LYS A 107 8.09 -12.09 7.20
N GLN A 108 7.75 -10.97 6.57
CA GLN A 108 8.48 -10.41 5.44
C GLN A 108 8.75 -8.92 5.65
N TYR A 109 9.91 -8.46 5.20
CA TYR A 109 10.38 -7.09 5.35
C TYR A 109 10.71 -6.52 3.98
N LEU A 110 10.31 -5.28 3.76
CA LEU A 110 10.42 -4.54 2.50
C LEU A 110 10.91 -3.12 2.79
N VAL A 111 11.72 -2.56 1.90
CA VAL A 111 12.10 -1.15 1.93
C VAL A 111 11.91 -0.53 0.55
N GLU A 112 11.18 0.58 0.52
CA GLU A 112 10.77 1.33 -0.66
C GLU A 112 11.22 2.77 -0.55
N ILE A 113 11.55 3.37 -1.68
CA ILE A 113 11.95 4.77 -1.80
C ILE A 113 11.00 5.43 -2.78
N MET A 114 10.36 6.51 -2.35
CA MET A 114 9.36 7.24 -3.14
C MET A 114 9.87 8.64 -3.41
N LYS A 115 9.88 9.05 -4.67
CA LYS A 115 10.30 10.37 -5.09
C LYS A 115 9.33 11.43 -4.61
N THR A 116 9.87 12.52 -4.08
CA THR A 116 9.11 13.70 -3.69
C THR A 116 9.37 14.88 -4.63
N HIS A 117 8.59 15.93 -4.44
CA HIS A 117 8.79 17.27 -4.97
C HIS A 117 8.23 18.23 -3.94
N ASP A 118 9.04 19.17 -3.48
CA ASP A 118 8.69 20.17 -2.47
C ASP A 118 8.03 19.53 -1.24
N GLY A 119 8.70 18.49 -0.72
CA GLY A 119 8.26 17.76 0.47
C GLY A 119 6.97 16.95 0.30
N LYS A 120 6.48 16.72 -0.92
CA LYS A 120 5.27 15.92 -1.20
C LYS A 120 5.55 14.78 -2.15
N MET A 121 4.94 13.61 -1.92
CA MET A 121 5.03 12.50 -2.88
C MET A 121 4.52 12.92 -4.25
N LYS A 122 5.18 12.48 -5.33
CA LYS A 122 4.73 12.79 -6.69
C LYS A 122 3.43 12.08 -7.11
N ARG A 123 3.07 10.98 -6.44
CA ARG A 123 1.88 10.17 -6.70
C ARG A 123 1.38 9.53 -5.41
N GLY A 124 0.10 9.15 -5.38
CA GLY A 124 -0.46 8.35 -4.30
C GLY A 124 0.29 7.03 -4.15
N ASP A 125 0.61 6.64 -2.93
CA ASP A 125 1.04 5.28 -2.64
C ASP A 125 -0.19 4.36 -2.72
N ARG A 126 -0.04 3.26 -3.46
CA ARG A 126 -1.15 2.36 -3.82
C ARG A 126 -1.05 1.07 -3.03
N HIS A 127 -1.95 0.89 -2.07
CA HIS A 127 -2.02 -0.30 -1.23
C HIS A 127 -3.03 -1.31 -1.75
N ILE A 128 -2.66 -2.02 -2.82
CA ILE A 128 -3.47 -3.11 -3.36
C ILE A 128 -3.04 -4.47 -2.79
N LYS A 129 -4.00 -5.27 -2.30
CA LYS A 129 -3.76 -6.62 -1.79
C LYS A 129 -4.75 -7.62 -2.38
N ARG A 130 -4.20 -8.74 -2.85
CA ARG A 130 -4.97 -9.90 -3.32
C ARG A 130 -4.45 -11.17 -2.66
N TYR A 131 -5.32 -11.88 -1.96
CA TYR A 131 -4.94 -13.10 -1.27
C TYR A 131 -5.98 -14.20 -1.43
N SER A 132 -5.50 -15.44 -1.46
CA SER A 132 -6.31 -16.65 -1.43
C SER A 132 -6.04 -17.45 -0.16
N LEU A 133 -6.92 -18.39 0.19
CA LEU A 133 -6.77 -19.18 1.41
C LEU A 133 -5.57 -20.15 1.38
N ASN A 134 -5.13 -20.59 0.19
CA ASN A 134 -3.99 -21.51 0.02
C ASN A 134 -4.04 -22.74 0.94
N GLY A 135 -5.22 -23.36 1.07
CA GLY A 135 -5.44 -24.54 1.91
C GLY A 135 -5.73 -24.24 3.38
N ALA A 136 -5.54 -23.00 3.86
CA ALA A 136 -5.94 -22.60 5.20
C ALA A 136 -7.47 -22.49 5.34
N TYR A 137 -7.96 -22.60 6.58
CA TYR A 137 -9.35 -22.26 6.88
C TYR A 137 -9.52 -20.74 7.02
N THR A 138 -8.61 -20.10 7.76
CA THR A 138 -8.57 -18.65 7.96
C THR A 138 -7.18 -18.12 7.63
N ARG A 139 -7.09 -16.92 7.06
CA ARG A 139 -5.85 -16.17 6.96
C ARG A 139 -6.01 -14.82 7.62
N HIS A 140 -4.98 -14.43 8.37
CA HIS A 140 -4.82 -13.09 8.91
C HIS A 140 -3.52 -12.49 8.35
N LEU A 141 -3.60 -11.28 7.84
CA LEU A 141 -2.45 -10.50 7.45
C LEU A 141 -2.45 -9.16 8.19
N SER A 142 -1.27 -8.76 8.64
CA SER A 142 -1.05 -7.44 9.25
C SER A 142 0.20 -6.84 8.61
N ALA A 143 0.06 -5.60 8.14
CA ALA A 143 1.16 -4.79 7.63
C ALA A 143 1.41 -3.65 8.62
N GLN A 144 2.64 -3.56 9.10
CA GLN A 144 3.15 -2.44 9.88
C GLN A 144 4.05 -1.63 8.94
N LEU A 145 3.70 -0.36 8.73
CA LEU A 145 4.38 0.53 7.80
C LEU A 145 4.91 1.72 8.58
N GLU A 146 6.06 2.20 8.15
CA GLU A 146 6.61 3.45 8.62
C GLU A 146 7.25 4.15 7.44
N ILE A 147 6.82 5.38 7.22
CA ILE A 147 7.29 6.24 6.15
C ILE A 147 7.92 7.49 6.75
N GLY A 148 9.02 7.95 6.20
CA GLY A 148 9.78 9.04 6.82
C GLY A 148 10.83 9.69 5.92
N CYS A 149 11.41 10.75 6.47
CA CYS A 149 12.63 11.37 5.98
C CYS A 149 13.80 10.76 6.78
N GLY A 150 14.82 10.28 6.09
CA GLY A 150 15.92 9.57 6.72
C GLY A 150 17.01 9.16 5.74
N GLU A 151 17.88 8.27 6.19
CA GLU A 151 19.05 7.84 5.42
C GLU A 151 18.98 6.36 5.05
N ILE A 152 19.57 6.04 3.90
CA ILE A 152 19.79 4.68 3.43
C ILE A 152 21.31 4.50 3.40
N PRO A 153 21.90 3.60 4.21
CA PRO A 153 23.36 3.49 4.31
C PRO A 153 24.10 3.28 2.99
N GLU A 154 23.47 2.60 2.03
CA GLU A 154 24.05 2.32 0.71
C GLU A 154 23.91 3.47 -0.29
N LEU A 155 23.05 4.46 -0.01
CA LEU A 155 22.96 5.68 -0.80
C LEU A 155 23.86 6.70 -0.13
N THR A 156 24.81 7.26 -0.87
CA THR A 156 25.59 8.42 -0.40
C THR A 156 24.61 9.45 0.17
N PRO A 157 24.93 10.17 1.26
CA PRO A 157 24.05 11.21 1.80
C PRO A 157 23.79 12.28 0.74
N THR A 158 22.77 12.09 -0.08
CA THR A 158 22.35 13.01 -1.13
C THR A 158 20.94 13.44 -0.80
N GLN A 159 20.77 14.75 -0.73
CA GLN A 159 19.45 15.38 -0.68
C GLN A 159 18.68 15.12 -1.99
N ALA A 160 19.38 14.94 -3.11
CA ALA A 160 18.78 14.71 -4.42
C ALA A 160 18.27 13.27 -4.64
N TRP A 161 17.30 13.12 -5.55
CA TRP A 161 16.81 11.83 -6.03
C TRP A 161 17.94 11.01 -6.69
N PRO A 162 18.35 9.85 -6.12
CA PRO A 162 19.56 9.16 -6.55
C PRO A 162 19.35 8.19 -7.72
N PHE A 163 18.13 8.12 -8.27
CA PHE A 163 17.80 7.24 -9.39
C PHE A 163 17.48 8.04 -10.66
N SER A 164 17.24 7.34 -11.77
CA SER A 164 16.82 7.98 -13.03
C SER A 164 15.66 8.96 -12.80
N PRO A 165 15.68 10.17 -13.40
CA PRO A 165 14.67 11.20 -13.18
C PRO A 165 13.23 10.75 -13.45
N SER A 166 13.04 9.81 -14.38
CA SER A 166 11.74 9.24 -14.76
C SER A 166 11.21 8.19 -13.76
N LYS A 167 12.07 7.63 -12.90
CA LYS A 167 11.63 6.73 -11.83
C LYS A 167 11.04 7.57 -10.69
N LEU A 168 9.85 7.18 -10.25
CA LEU A 168 9.16 7.79 -9.11
C LEU A 168 9.22 6.92 -7.86
N TYR A 169 9.64 5.67 -8.03
CA TYR A 169 9.64 4.65 -7.00
C TYR A 169 10.78 3.68 -7.23
N LYS A 170 11.37 3.18 -6.15
CA LYS A 170 12.41 2.15 -6.17
C LYS A 170 12.25 1.20 -4.98
N LEU A 171 12.22 -0.10 -5.28
CA LEU A 171 12.46 -1.16 -4.30
C LEU A 171 13.95 -1.17 -3.95
N ALA A 172 14.27 -0.81 -2.71
CA ALA A 172 15.61 -0.92 -2.15
C ALA A 172 15.86 -2.32 -1.56
N GLN A 173 14.83 -2.90 -0.95
CA GLN A 173 14.81 -4.30 -0.53
C GLN A 173 13.44 -4.89 -0.87
N ASP A 174 13.40 -5.99 -1.64
CA ASP A 174 12.16 -6.75 -1.89
C ASP A 174 11.72 -7.53 -0.64
N TYR A 175 10.47 -7.96 -0.60
CA TYR A 175 9.90 -8.75 0.51
C TYR A 175 10.76 -9.98 0.80
N SER A 176 11.49 -9.92 1.91
CA SER A 176 12.39 -10.98 2.36
C SER A 176 12.06 -11.42 3.78
N SER A 177 12.34 -12.67 4.13
CA SER A 177 12.29 -13.12 5.52
C SER A 177 13.41 -12.50 6.38
N GLN A 178 14.47 -12.01 5.73
CA GLN A 178 15.55 -11.29 6.36
C GLN A 178 15.18 -9.83 6.57
N ARG A 179 15.58 -9.28 7.72
CA ARG A 179 15.38 -7.86 8.03
C ARG A 179 16.22 -6.97 7.12
N GLY A 180 17.52 -7.25 6.98
CA GLY A 180 18.40 -6.56 6.03
C GLY A 180 18.37 -5.05 6.20
N LEU A 181 18.15 -4.33 5.11
CA LEU A 181 18.06 -2.88 5.07
C LEU A 181 16.96 -2.32 5.98
N TYR A 182 15.87 -3.07 6.24
CA TYR A 182 14.74 -2.63 7.07
C TYR A 182 15.17 -2.10 8.46
N ASP A 183 16.14 -2.78 9.09
CA ASP A 183 16.63 -2.43 10.42
C ASP A 183 17.76 -1.37 10.38
N GLN A 184 18.30 -1.09 9.20
CA GLN A 184 19.39 -0.14 9.03
C GLN A 184 18.89 1.27 8.66
N ILE A 185 17.61 1.41 8.32
CA ILE A 185 17.01 2.72 8.07
C ILE A 185 16.96 3.51 9.38
N ASP A 186 17.62 4.67 9.36
CA ASP A 186 17.52 5.67 10.41
C ASP A 186 16.64 6.83 9.93
N PHE A 187 15.56 7.10 10.65
CA PHE A 187 14.62 8.16 10.33
C PHE A 187 14.92 9.39 11.16
N THR A 188 15.14 10.53 10.51
CA THR A 188 15.14 11.83 11.19
C THR A 188 13.77 12.14 11.77
N PHE A 189 12.72 11.81 11.02
CA PHE A 189 11.34 11.77 11.50
C PHE A 189 10.51 10.87 10.59
N SER A 190 9.45 10.29 11.14
CA SER A 190 8.59 9.35 10.43
C SER A 190 7.14 9.43 10.90
N TYR A 191 6.27 8.73 10.18
CA TYR A 191 4.91 8.43 10.57
C TYR A 191 4.69 6.93 10.42
N ALA A 192 4.31 6.27 11.51
CA ALA A 192 4.00 4.83 11.52
C ALA A 192 2.49 4.61 11.47
N TYR A 193 2.06 3.63 10.68
CA TYR A 193 0.67 3.23 10.55
C TYR A 193 0.56 1.73 10.29
N SER A 194 -0.64 1.19 10.41
CA SER A 194 -0.88 -0.22 10.13
C SER A 194 -2.24 -0.47 9.52
N TYR A 195 -2.34 -1.61 8.84
CA TYR A 195 -3.62 -2.20 8.47
C TYR A 195 -3.54 -3.70 8.65
N SER A 196 -4.69 -4.31 8.88
CA SER A 196 -4.81 -5.76 8.95
C SER A 196 -6.11 -6.23 8.33
N PHE A 197 -6.12 -7.46 7.87
CA PHE A 197 -7.32 -8.08 7.36
C PHE A 197 -7.32 -9.58 7.61
N MET A 198 -8.52 -10.10 7.79
CA MET A 198 -8.78 -11.51 7.97
C MET A 198 -9.84 -11.95 6.96
N PHE A 199 -9.73 -13.16 6.45
CA PHE A 199 -10.77 -13.80 5.66
C PHE A 199 -10.72 -15.32 5.86
N SER A 200 -11.88 -15.96 5.82
CA SER A 200 -12.05 -17.38 6.13
C SER A 200 -12.93 -18.11 5.12
N LYS A 201 -12.81 -19.44 5.12
CA LYS A 201 -13.47 -20.34 4.16
C LYS A 201 -14.99 -20.30 4.19
N ASP A 202 -15.57 -19.87 5.30
CA ASP A 202 -17.01 -19.66 5.51
C ASP A 202 -17.55 -18.36 4.92
N GLY A 203 -16.69 -17.49 4.36
CA GLY A 203 -17.07 -16.22 3.77
C GLY A 203 -16.94 -15.03 4.70
N ASN A 204 -16.56 -15.23 5.96
CA ASN A 204 -16.30 -14.11 6.86
C ASN A 204 -15.02 -13.38 6.46
N HIS A 205 -15.06 -12.05 6.50
CA HIS A 205 -13.88 -11.22 6.36
C HIS A 205 -14.00 -9.95 7.20
N SER A 206 -12.86 -9.37 7.55
CA SER A 206 -12.78 -8.09 8.24
C SER A 206 -11.49 -7.36 7.89
N VAL A 207 -11.54 -6.03 7.93
CA VAL A 207 -10.38 -5.17 7.69
C VAL A 207 -10.31 -4.12 8.79
N THR A 208 -9.11 -3.91 9.32
CA THR A 208 -8.75 -2.75 10.12
C THR A 208 -7.93 -1.83 9.22
N TRP A 209 -8.49 -0.66 8.93
CA TRP A 209 -7.83 0.36 8.12
C TRP A 209 -6.90 1.22 8.98
N PRO A 210 -5.93 1.92 8.34
CA PRO A 210 -5.14 2.93 9.03
C PRO A 210 -6.03 4.01 9.65
N GLU A 211 -5.61 4.60 10.77
CA GLU A 211 -6.38 5.61 11.49
C GLU A 211 -6.73 6.82 10.63
N PHE A 212 -5.84 7.24 9.72
CA PHE A 212 -6.11 8.35 8.81
C PHE A 212 -7.20 8.04 7.77
N VAL A 213 -7.42 6.76 7.43
CA VAL A 213 -8.54 6.34 6.57
C VAL A 213 -9.84 6.37 7.37
N ASN A 214 -9.83 5.85 8.60
CA ASN A 214 -11.01 5.82 9.46
C ASN A 214 -11.55 7.21 9.79
N ASN A 215 -10.68 8.20 9.97
CA ASN A 215 -11.08 9.58 10.24
C ASN A 215 -11.65 10.32 9.02
N ALA A 216 -11.58 9.71 7.83
CA ALA A 216 -12.08 10.29 6.58
C ALA A 216 -13.38 9.63 6.07
N MET A 217 -13.77 8.49 6.66
CA MET A 217 -15.05 7.82 6.41
C MET A 217 -16.16 8.43 7.27
#